data_AF-A0A5J4QF59-F1
#
_entry.id   AF-A0A5J4QF59-F1
#
_cell.length_a   1.000
_cell.length_b   1.000
_cell.length_c   1.000
_cell.angle_alpha   90.00
_cell.angle_beta   90.00
_cell.angle_gamma   90.00
#
_symmetry.space_group_name_H-M   'P 1'
#
loop_
_entity.id
_entity.type
_entity.pdbx_description
1 polymer ?
#
loop_
_entity_poly.entity_id
_entity_poly.type
_entity_poly.pdbx_seq_one_letter_code
_entity_poly.pdbx_strand_id
1 'polypeptide(L)' 'MKKVFLSFLFLQSLLLLSGKAASPINAIYPGAILPDDRGIHVNAHGGGMLYYEGKYYWFGEHK' A
#
# COMPACT_ATOMS: atom_id res chain seq x y z
N MET A 1 -28.51 -34.24 -7.21
CA MET A 1 -27.21 -34.04 -7.91
C MET A 1 -26.98 -32.58 -8.31
N LYS A 2 -27.87 -31.93 -9.07
CA LYS A 2 -27.71 -30.52 -9.51
C LYS A 2 -27.50 -29.51 -8.35
N LYS A 3 -28.21 -29.66 -7.23
CA LYS A 3 -28.08 -28.78 -6.04
C LYS A 3 -26.72 -28.91 -5.33
N VAL A 4 -26.17 -30.13 -5.29
CA VAL A 4 -24.84 -30.41 -4.71
C VAL A 4 -23.75 -29.82 -5.61
N PHE A 5 -23.91 -29.96 -6.92
CA PHE A 5 -23.01 -29.36 -7.91
C PHE A 5 -23.00 -27.83 -7.83
N LEU A 6 -24.17 -27.17 -7.72
CA LEU A 6 -24.26 -25.72 -7.51
C LEU A 6 -23.62 -25.27 -6.20
N SER A 7 -23.78 -26.04 -5.12
CA SER A 7 -23.18 -25.72 -3.83
C SER A 7 -21.64 -25.80 -3.87
N PHE A 8 -21.10 -26.77 -4.61
CA PHE A 8 -19.66 -26.85 -4.87
C PHE A 8 -19.14 -25.67 -5.70
N LEU A 9 -19.87 -25.25 -6.74
CA LEU A 9 -19.49 -24.09 -7.55
C LEU A 9 -19.46 -22.80 -6.72
N PHE A 10 -20.46 -22.63 -5.85
CA PHE A 10 -20.56 -21.47 -4.96
C PHE A 10 -19.45 -21.45 -3.90
N LEU A 11 -19.07 -22.60 -3.35
CA LEU A 11 -17.98 -22.67 -2.39
C LEU A 11 -16.64 -22.34 -3.04
N GLN A 12 -16.40 -22.82 -4.28
CA GLN A 12 -15.18 -22.49 -5.02
C GLN A 12 -15.07 -21.00 -5.38
N SER A 13 -16.18 -20.34 -5.74
CA SER A 13 -16.13 -18.89 -5.99
C SER A 13 -15.81 -18.09 -4.73
N LEU A 14 -16.29 -18.53 -3.56
CA LEU A 14 -16.02 -17.88 -2.28
C LEU A 14 -14.54 -17.98 -1.87
N LEU A 15 -13.90 -19.11 -2.17
CA LEU A 15 -12.46 -19.33 -1.94
C LEU A 15 -11.59 -18.44 -2.83
N LEU A 16 -11.99 -18.20 -4.08
CA LEU A 16 -11.27 -17.34 -5.03
C LEU A 16 -11.33 -15.84 -4.65
N LEU A 17 -12.36 -15.41 -3.92
CA LEU A 17 -12.45 -14.03 -3.42
C LEU A 17 -11.60 -13.76 -2.16
N SER A 18 -11.02 -14.80 -1.56
CA SER A 18 -10.21 -14.67 -0.32
C SER A 18 -8.73 -14.39 -0.58
N GLY A 19 -8.34 -14.12 -1.83
CA GLY A 19 -6.98 -13.72 -2.18
C GLY A 19 -6.61 -12.42 -1.48
N LYS A 20 -5.78 -12.51 -0.42
CA LYS A 20 -5.19 -11.32 0.18
C LYS A 20 -4.35 -10.63 -0.87
N ALA A 21 -4.75 -9.43 -1.29
CA ALA A 21 -3.86 -8.55 -2.04
C ALA A 21 -2.56 -8.44 -1.25
N ALA A 22 -1.43 -8.74 -1.90
CA ALA A 22 -0.12 -8.51 -1.30
C ALA A 22 -0.12 -7.06 -0.82
N SER A 23 0.14 -6.84 0.47
CA SER A 23 0.30 -5.47 1.00
C SER A 23 1.28 -4.75 0.08
N PRO A 24 0.99 -3.51 -0.35
CA PRO A 24 1.94 -2.74 -1.12
C PRO A 24 3.26 -2.79 -0.36
N ILE A 25 4.32 -3.21 -1.05
CA ILE A 25 5.62 -3.43 -0.45
C ILE A 25 6.00 -2.12 0.24
N ASN A 26 6.10 -2.13 1.57
CA ASN A 26 6.55 -0.98 2.38
C ASN A 26 8.08 -0.79 2.22
N ALA A 27 8.58 -0.79 0.99
CA ALA A 27 9.97 -0.59 0.67
C ALA A 27 10.15 0.78 0.04
N ILE A 28 11.22 1.46 0.46
CA ILE A 28 11.70 2.66 -0.21
C ILE A 28 12.74 2.22 -1.23
N TYR A 29 12.55 2.63 -2.49
CA TYR A 29 13.48 2.35 -3.58
C TYR A 29 14.30 3.62 -3.87
N PRO A 30 15.61 3.65 -3.55
CA PRO A 30 16.44 4.82 -3.79
C PRO A 30 16.40 5.25 -5.27
N GLY A 31 16.17 6.55 -5.52
CA GLY A 31 16.07 7.12 -6.87
C GLY A 31 14.69 7.00 -7.54
N ALA A 32 13.75 6.24 -6.97
CA ALA A 32 12.36 6.24 -7.45
C ALA A 32 11.59 7.47 -6.97
N ILE A 33 10.55 7.86 -7.71
CA ILE A 33 9.59 8.89 -7.27
C ILE A 33 8.87 8.35 -6.03
N LEU A 34 8.99 9.07 -4.91
CA LEU A 34 8.24 8.81 -3.70
C LEU A 34 7.02 9.75 -3.66
N PRO A 35 5.79 9.25 -3.90
CA PRO A 35 4.59 10.06 -3.77
C PRO A 35 4.13 10.21 -2.30
N ASP A 36 3.48 11.33 -1.99
CA ASP A 36 2.75 11.57 -0.75
C ASP A 36 1.38 10.88 -0.76
N ASP A 37 0.58 11.09 0.30
CA ASP A 37 -0.77 10.54 0.45
C ASP A 37 -1.79 11.06 -0.58
N ARG A 38 -1.43 12.10 -1.34
CA ARG A 38 -2.20 12.66 -2.45
C ARG A 38 -1.66 12.20 -3.81
N GLY A 39 -0.62 11.36 -3.84
CA GLY A 39 0.03 10.92 -5.06
C GLY A 39 1.03 11.93 -5.64
N ILE A 40 1.32 13.03 -4.94
CA ILE A 40 2.23 14.10 -5.39
C ILE A 40 3.65 13.77 -4.96
N HIS A 41 4.64 14.03 -5.81
CA HIS A 41 6.04 13.79 -5.46
C HIS A 41 6.45 14.55 -4.17
N VAL A 42 6.98 13.82 -3.19
CA VAL A 42 7.56 14.40 -1.98
C VAL A 42 8.75 15.26 -2.35
N ASN A 43 8.72 16.51 -1.91
CA ASN A 43 9.69 17.51 -2.29
C ASN A 43 10.25 18.18 -1.04
N ALA A 44 11.22 17.50 -0.44
CA ALA A 44 11.88 17.86 0.80
C ALA A 44 13.40 17.69 0.65
N HIS A 45 14.00 18.48 -0.26
CA HIS A 45 15.41 18.37 -0.60
C HIS A 45 16.31 18.88 0.53
N GLY A 46 17.49 18.24 0.69
CA GLY A 46 18.55 18.72 1.59
C GLY A 46 18.17 18.86 3.06
N GLY A 47 17.06 18.23 3.49
CA GLY A 47 16.51 18.41 4.82
C GLY A 47 16.79 17.25 5.77
N GLY A 48 15.82 16.97 6.66
CA GLY A 48 15.97 15.99 7.72
C GLY A 48 14.64 15.51 8.28
N MET A 49 14.69 14.50 9.14
CA MET A 49 13.51 13.95 9.82
C MET A 49 13.52 14.24 11.32
N LEU A 50 12.36 14.60 11.86
CA LEU A 50 12.10 14.73 13.30
C LEU A 50 11.09 13.66 13.72
N TYR A 51 11.39 12.94 14.80
CA TYR A 51 10.40 12.08 15.46
C TYR A 51 9.78 12.83 16.64
N TYR A 52 8.45 12.94 16.67
CA TYR A 52 7.70 13.58 17.74
C TYR A 52 6.33 12.90 17.91
N GLU A 53 5.99 12.51 19.15
CA GLU A 53 4.69 11.91 19.53
C GLU A 53 4.21 10.78 18.58
N GLY A 54 5.09 9.82 18.26
CA GLY A 54 4.71 8.68 17.41
C GLY A 54 4.71 8.98 15.91
N LYS A 55 5.12 10.18 15.49
CA LYS A 55 5.12 10.61 14.09
C LYS A 55 6.50 11.03 13.62
N TYR A 56 6.78 10.76 12.35
CA TYR A 56 7.96 11.27 11.65
C TYR A 56 7.54 12.48 10.79
N TYR A 57 8.26 13.57 10.95
CA TYR A 57 8.09 14.80 10.19
C TYR A 57 9.32 14.98 9.30
N TRP A 58 9.13 15.04 7.99
CA TRP A 58 10.22 15.21 7.04
C TRP A 58 10.22 16.66 6.53
N PHE A 59 11.28 17.39 6.87
CA PHE A 59 11.52 18.76 6.45
C PHE A 59 12.52 18.80 5.30
N GLY A 60 12.45 19.84 4.49
CA GLY A 60 13.42 20.12 3.43
C GLY A 60 12.94 21.27 2.55
N GLU A 61 13.75 21.64 1.57
CA GLU A 61 13.40 22.67 0.60
C GLU A 61 12.44 22.13 -0.47
N HIS A 62 11.45 22.94 -0.83
CA HIS A 62 10.51 22.68 -1.93
C HIS A 62 11.07 23.25 -3.24
N LYS A 63 11.33 22.39 -4.24
CA LYS A 63 11.98 22.72 -5.51
C LYS A 63 11.25 22.25 -6.76
#